data_AF-A0A496WME6-F1
#
_entry.id   AF-A0A496WME6-F1
#
_cell.length_a   1.000
_cell.length_b   1.000
_cell.length_c   1.000
_cell.angle_alpha   90.00
_cell.angle_beta   90.00
_cell.angle_gamma   90.00
#
_symmetry.space_group_name_H-M   'P 1'
#
loop_
_entity.id
_entity.type
_entity.pdbx_description
1 polymer ?
#
loop_
_entity_poly.entity_id
_entity_poly.type
_entity_poly.pdbx_seq_one_letter_code
_entity_poly.pdbx_strand_id
1 'polypeptide(L)'
;MSDIIKIKRSDVTATPASLATGEIAYSEQSGNFFIGRIADGVPVKIGGKTDVDKLATIDANATDDQTGAEIKALYEAEANAFTDTKNTKLGTIEDSADVTDATNVDAAGAVMESDATTASMSFVVDEDDMTSDLDTKVPTQQSVKAYVDAEVASAVASEMTYKGSYDAATNTPDLDTTPVSIALGDMYTVTVAGDLYSTPIVVGDTIIANTASAGDGDWVIVAGDSVTDHNALTNIGTNTHAQIDTHIADATTHFTQAGISITESQVSDMGNYLESLTGQSINNLGDVDVGASPNTFDMMIYQGGTGKWEDMGSQTFFNSHGISAFFDVSNNTQAPANGTVLTYNSSTFLWEATAPTGGGGSSTFVGLTDTPADFAAAEGNFVKVNSGGTALIYQNGLDGGSF
;
A
#
# COMPACT_ATOMS: atom_id res chain seq x y z
N MET A 1 -104.19 -59.44 107.16
CA MET A 1 -102.90 -60.16 107.27
C MET A 1 -101.91 -59.38 106.41
N SER A 2 -100.65 -59.24 106.82
CA SER A 2 -99.63 -58.63 105.95
C SER A 2 -99.11 -59.70 104.98
N ASP A 3 -99.29 -59.50 103.68
CA ASP A 3 -98.80 -60.45 102.68
C ASP A 3 -97.27 -60.38 102.58
N ILE A 4 -96.58 -61.39 103.10
CA ILE A 4 -95.12 -61.47 103.10
C ILE A 4 -94.64 -62.08 101.79
N ILE A 5 -94.15 -61.24 100.88
CA ILE A 5 -93.43 -61.69 99.68
C ILE A 5 -92.07 -62.26 100.11
N LYS A 6 -91.79 -63.50 99.70
CA LYS A 6 -90.50 -64.18 99.95
C LYS A 6 -89.71 -64.29 98.64
N ILE A 7 -88.43 -63.95 98.69
CA ILE A 7 -87.49 -64.07 97.58
C ILE A 7 -86.57 -65.27 97.87
N LYS A 8 -86.53 -66.25 96.96
CA LYS A 8 -85.54 -67.35 97.01
C LYS A 8 -84.17 -66.78 96.62
N ARG A 9 -83.11 -67.16 97.33
CA ARG A 9 -81.72 -66.75 96.99
C ARG A 9 -80.85 -67.99 96.77
N SER A 10 -79.94 -67.93 95.81
CA SER A 10 -78.92 -68.96 95.58
C SER A 10 -77.61 -68.36 95.10
N ASP A 11 -76.52 -68.82 95.67
CA ASP A 11 -75.13 -68.47 95.36
C ASP A 11 -74.45 -69.43 94.37
N VAL A 12 -75.02 -70.61 94.15
CA VAL A 12 -74.49 -71.67 93.28
C VAL A 12 -75.33 -71.99 92.04
N THR A 13 -76.49 -71.35 91.88
CA THR A 13 -77.43 -71.62 90.78
C THR A 13 -77.65 -70.39 89.90
N ALA A 14 -77.08 -70.37 88.70
CA ALA A 14 -77.15 -69.25 87.76
C ALA A 14 -78.57 -68.95 87.25
N THR A 15 -79.35 -69.99 86.96
CA THR A 15 -80.76 -69.90 86.52
C THR A 15 -81.56 -70.95 87.27
N PRO A 16 -82.65 -70.61 87.97
CA PRO A 16 -83.49 -71.60 88.64
C PRO A 16 -84.03 -72.64 87.64
N ALA A 17 -84.07 -73.92 88.03
CA ALA A 17 -84.65 -74.97 87.19
C ALA A 17 -86.18 -74.92 87.15
N SER A 18 -86.82 -74.38 88.19
CA SER A 18 -88.26 -74.16 88.28
C SER A 18 -88.58 -73.11 89.35
N LEU A 19 -89.70 -72.40 89.16
CA LEU A 19 -90.35 -71.56 90.16
C LEU A 19 -91.85 -71.83 90.09
N ALA A 20 -92.59 -71.74 91.19
CA ALA A 20 -94.04 -71.72 91.08
C ALA A 20 -94.51 -70.38 90.49
N THR A 21 -95.71 -70.34 89.92
CA THR A 21 -96.35 -69.11 89.40
C THR A 21 -96.26 -67.98 90.43
N GLY A 22 -95.60 -66.87 90.06
CA GLY A 22 -95.44 -65.70 90.91
C GLY A 22 -94.35 -65.80 91.99
N GLU A 23 -93.65 -66.93 92.13
CA GLU A 23 -92.46 -66.98 92.99
C GLU A 23 -91.31 -66.19 92.39
N ILE A 24 -90.52 -65.57 93.26
CA ILE A 24 -89.40 -64.71 92.90
C ILE A 24 -88.09 -65.35 93.37
N ALA A 25 -87.05 -65.28 92.54
CA ALA A 25 -85.71 -65.73 92.89
C ALA A 25 -84.62 -64.74 92.46
N TYR A 26 -83.55 -64.68 93.25
CA TYR A 26 -82.32 -63.95 92.94
C TYR A 26 -81.13 -64.92 92.95
N SER A 27 -80.26 -64.79 91.95
CA SER A 27 -79.04 -65.57 91.81
C SER A 27 -77.82 -64.68 92.05
N GLU A 28 -77.02 -64.97 93.07
CA GLU A 28 -75.72 -64.30 93.25
C GLU A 28 -74.74 -64.76 92.15
N GLN A 29 -74.83 -66.02 91.69
CA GLN A 29 -73.93 -66.59 90.69
C GLN A 29 -74.05 -65.91 89.32
N SER A 30 -75.27 -65.55 88.91
CA SER A 30 -75.51 -64.88 87.62
C SER A 30 -75.89 -63.42 87.75
N GLY A 31 -75.99 -62.90 88.98
CA GLY A 31 -76.47 -61.54 89.29
C GLY A 31 -77.91 -61.27 88.85
N ASN A 32 -78.69 -62.26 88.43
CA ASN A 32 -80.01 -62.06 87.81
C ASN A 32 -81.18 -62.25 88.79
N PHE A 33 -82.26 -61.50 88.52
CA PHE A 33 -83.54 -61.58 89.21
C PHE A 33 -84.57 -62.25 88.29
N PHE A 34 -85.32 -63.20 88.84
CA PHE A 34 -86.25 -64.08 88.10
C PHE A 34 -87.63 -64.10 88.76
N ILE A 35 -88.66 -64.29 87.94
CA ILE A 35 -90.02 -64.62 88.38
C ILE A 35 -90.51 -65.89 87.69
N GLY A 36 -91.24 -66.74 88.41
CA GLY A 36 -91.97 -67.86 87.81
C GLY A 36 -93.13 -67.34 86.96
N ARG A 37 -93.06 -67.55 85.64
CA ARG A 37 -94.08 -67.08 84.70
C ARG A 37 -95.47 -67.57 85.09
N ILE A 38 -96.46 -66.68 85.03
CA ILE A 38 -97.81 -66.96 85.57
C ILE A 38 -98.48 -68.19 84.92
N ALA A 39 -98.21 -68.44 83.64
CA ALA A 39 -98.83 -69.51 82.88
C ALA A 39 -98.34 -70.93 83.25
N ASP A 40 -97.07 -71.09 83.65
CA ASP A 40 -96.42 -72.41 83.70
C ASP A 40 -95.23 -72.52 84.69
N GLY A 41 -94.93 -71.49 85.46
CA GLY A 41 -93.81 -71.49 86.42
C GLY A 41 -92.41 -71.43 85.80
N VAL A 42 -92.28 -71.31 84.47
CA VAL A 42 -90.96 -71.20 83.83
C VAL A 42 -90.26 -69.92 84.32
N PRO A 43 -89.02 -70.01 84.85
CA PRO A 43 -88.30 -68.84 85.34
C PRO A 43 -87.97 -67.85 84.21
N VAL A 44 -88.48 -66.63 84.31
CA VAL A 44 -88.21 -65.53 83.38
C VAL A 44 -87.33 -64.51 84.08
N LYS A 45 -86.19 -64.17 83.47
CA LYS A 45 -85.34 -63.07 83.93
C LYS A 45 -86.08 -61.74 83.74
N ILE A 46 -86.08 -60.93 84.79
CA ILE A 46 -86.75 -59.61 84.84
C ILE A 46 -85.79 -58.47 85.25
N GLY A 47 -84.48 -58.75 85.31
CA GLY A 47 -83.42 -57.78 85.57
C GLY A 47 -82.30 -58.39 86.41
N GLY A 48 -81.58 -57.56 87.15
CA GLY A 48 -80.62 -57.96 88.18
C GLY A 48 -79.36 -57.10 88.20
N LYS A 49 -78.47 -57.39 89.17
CA LYS A 49 -77.15 -56.78 89.29
C LYS A 49 -76.37 -56.79 87.97
N THR A 50 -76.38 -57.89 87.23
CA THR A 50 -75.64 -57.99 85.95
C THR A 50 -76.14 -57.05 84.85
N ASP A 51 -77.41 -56.64 84.87
CA ASP A 51 -77.91 -55.64 83.92
C ASP A 51 -77.59 -54.22 84.40
N VAL A 52 -77.68 -53.98 85.71
CA VAL A 52 -77.25 -52.71 86.33
C VAL A 52 -75.76 -52.47 86.10
N ASP A 53 -74.91 -53.49 86.28
CA ASP A 53 -73.47 -53.43 86.05
C ASP A 53 -73.16 -53.12 84.57
N LYS A 54 -73.91 -53.71 83.62
CA LYS A 54 -73.76 -53.41 82.19
C LYS A 54 -74.15 -51.97 81.86
N LEU A 55 -75.27 -51.48 82.39
CA LEU A 55 -75.71 -50.10 82.18
C LEU A 55 -74.71 -49.11 82.77
N ALA A 56 -74.22 -49.35 83.99
CA ALA A 56 -73.16 -48.54 84.60
C ALA A 56 -71.83 -48.61 83.82
N THR A 57 -71.52 -49.74 83.19
CA THR A 57 -70.33 -49.87 82.33
C THR A 57 -70.49 -49.09 81.02
N ILE A 58 -71.70 -49.01 80.46
CA ILE A 58 -71.97 -48.19 79.26
C ILE A 58 -71.85 -46.70 79.63
N ASP A 59 -72.46 -46.27 80.72
CA ASP A 59 -72.42 -44.89 81.23
C ASP A 59 -70.98 -44.44 81.50
N ALA A 60 -70.17 -45.29 82.14
CA ALA A 60 -68.76 -45.00 82.45
C ALA A 60 -67.78 -45.08 81.26
N ASN A 61 -68.18 -45.61 80.11
CA ASN A 61 -67.34 -45.71 78.90
C ASN A 61 -67.91 -44.93 77.71
N ALA A 62 -69.08 -44.31 77.86
CA ALA A 62 -69.54 -43.30 76.93
C ALA A 62 -68.64 -42.06 77.07
N THR A 63 -68.11 -41.57 75.96
CA THR A 63 -67.60 -40.20 75.90
C THR A 63 -68.80 -39.26 75.87
N ASP A 64 -68.77 -38.21 76.69
CA ASP A 64 -69.75 -37.11 76.57
C ASP A 64 -69.77 -36.55 75.14
N ASP A 65 -70.91 -35.98 74.74
CA ASP A 65 -71.04 -35.28 73.46
C ASP A 65 -70.02 -34.14 73.37
N GLN A 66 -69.16 -34.17 72.36
CA GLN A 66 -68.09 -33.18 72.20
C GLN A 66 -68.66 -31.78 71.99
N THR A 67 -68.15 -30.80 72.74
CA THR A 67 -68.49 -29.39 72.53
C THR A 67 -67.88 -28.87 71.23
N GLY A 68 -68.47 -27.81 70.66
CA GLY A 68 -67.91 -27.14 69.49
C GLY A 68 -66.47 -26.62 69.68
N ALA A 69 -66.06 -26.34 70.91
CA ALA A 69 -64.68 -25.93 71.23
C ALA A 69 -63.69 -27.10 71.14
N GLU A 70 -64.09 -28.29 71.62
CA GLU A 70 -63.26 -29.50 71.53
C GLU A 70 -63.16 -29.99 70.08
N ILE A 71 -64.26 -29.94 69.33
CA ILE A 71 -64.27 -30.23 67.89
C ILE A 71 -63.32 -29.27 67.15
N LYS A 72 -63.36 -27.97 67.46
CA LYS A 72 -62.43 -26.99 66.88
C LYS A 72 -60.98 -27.31 67.23
N ALA A 73 -60.66 -27.55 68.50
CA ALA A 73 -59.29 -27.82 68.93
C ALA A 73 -58.71 -29.10 68.30
N LEU A 74 -59.51 -30.14 68.15
CA LEU A 74 -59.13 -31.37 67.45
C LEU A 74 -58.96 -31.13 65.94
N TYR A 75 -59.90 -30.43 65.30
CA TYR A 75 -59.79 -30.10 63.88
C TYR A 75 -58.54 -29.26 63.59
N GLU A 76 -58.27 -28.22 64.38
CA GLU A 76 -57.11 -27.34 64.17
C GLU A 76 -55.75 -28.02 64.42
N ALA A 77 -55.74 -29.18 65.09
CA ALA A 77 -54.54 -30.01 65.24
C ALA A 77 -54.21 -30.86 63.99
N GLU A 78 -55.15 -31.01 63.04
CA GLU A 78 -54.92 -31.74 61.79
C GLU A 78 -53.95 -30.99 60.86
N ALA A 79 -53.04 -31.73 60.22
CA ALA A 79 -51.90 -31.17 59.48
C ALA A 79 -52.28 -30.19 58.34
N ASN A 80 -53.52 -30.22 57.86
CA ASN A 80 -54.03 -29.35 56.80
C ASN A 80 -55.25 -28.50 57.20
N ALA A 81 -55.61 -28.47 58.48
CA ALA A 81 -56.78 -27.74 58.97
C ALA A 81 -56.84 -26.27 58.53
N PHE A 82 -58.04 -25.75 58.28
CA PHE A 82 -58.25 -24.31 58.12
C PHE A 82 -58.34 -23.67 59.52
N THR A 83 -57.18 -23.41 60.11
CA THR A 83 -57.04 -22.85 61.45
C THR A 83 -57.33 -21.34 61.49
N ASP A 84 -57.65 -20.82 62.66
CA ASP A 84 -57.73 -19.38 62.93
C ASP A 84 -56.49 -18.63 62.40
N THR A 85 -55.28 -19.18 62.56
CA THR A 85 -54.04 -18.56 62.04
C THR A 85 -54.04 -18.43 60.51
N LYS A 86 -54.58 -19.43 59.78
CA LYS A 86 -54.73 -19.34 58.31
C LYS A 86 -55.83 -18.35 57.94
N ASN A 87 -56.93 -18.32 58.69
CA ASN A 87 -58.02 -17.37 58.49
C ASN A 87 -57.56 -15.91 58.70
N THR A 88 -56.77 -15.65 59.75
CA THR A 88 -56.16 -14.33 59.98
C THR A 88 -55.21 -13.93 58.84
N LYS A 89 -54.37 -14.84 58.35
CA LYS A 89 -53.49 -14.57 57.20
C LYS A 89 -54.25 -14.29 55.91
N LEU A 90 -55.39 -14.95 55.70
CA LEU A 90 -56.25 -14.67 54.55
C LEU A 90 -56.93 -13.30 54.69
N GLY A 91 -57.37 -12.94 55.90
CA GLY A 91 -57.96 -11.63 56.19
C GLY A 91 -56.96 -10.44 56.22
N THR A 92 -55.65 -10.69 56.03
CA THR A 92 -54.66 -9.62 55.78
C THR A 92 -54.37 -9.40 54.30
N ILE A 93 -54.95 -10.21 53.41
CA ILE A 93 -54.91 -10.00 51.96
C ILE A 93 -56.03 -9.02 51.61
N GLU A 94 -55.71 -8.02 50.80
CA GLU A 94 -56.60 -6.98 50.33
C GLU A 94 -57.70 -7.51 49.39
N ASP A 95 -58.87 -6.83 49.40
CA ASP A 95 -59.98 -7.18 48.52
C ASP A 95 -59.58 -6.98 47.05
N SER A 96 -59.57 -8.06 46.27
CA SER A 96 -59.08 -8.09 44.87
C SER A 96 -57.56 -7.95 44.72
N ALA A 97 -56.78 -8.41 45.70
CA ALA A 97 -55.32 -8.60 45.62
C ALA A 97 -54.87 -9.18 44.27
N ASP A 98 -54.25 -8.33 43.45
CA ASP A 98 -53.73 -8.64 42.13
C ASP A 98 -52.50 -7.75 41.86
N VAL A 99 -51.63 -8.18 40.95
CA VAL A 99 -50.48 -7.38 40.49
C VAL A 99 -50.87 -6.14 39.68
N THR A 100 -52.18 -5.85 39.59
CA THR A 100 -52.78 -4.68 38.96
C THR A 100 -53.39 -3.68 39.95
N ASP A 101 -53.32 -3.91 41.28
CA ASP A 101 -53.66 -2.85 42.25
C ASP A 101 -52.55 -1.79 42.28
N ALA A 102 -52.74 -0.78 41.44
CA ALA A 102 -51.88 0.39 41.33
C ALA A 102 -51.50 1.00 42.68
N THR A 103 -52.42 1.06 43.65
CA THR A 103 -52.17 1.75 44.91
C THR A 103 -51.13 1.02 45.77
N ASN A 104 -51.10 -0.32 45.71
CA ASN A 104 -50.18 -1.13 46.50
C ASN A 104 -48.93 -1.54 45.71
N VAL A 105 -49.08 -1.76 44.40
CA VAL A 105 -47.98 -2.11 43.49
C VAL A 105 -47.04 -0.92 43.26
N ASP A 106 -47.57 0.30 43.03
CA ASP A 106 -46.74 1.52 42.91
C ASP A 106 -46.08 1.88 44.25
N ALA A 107 -46.80 1.73 45.36
CA ALA A 107 -46.26 1.98 46.70
C ALA A 107 -45.12 1.00 47.07
N ALA A 108 -45.09 -0.19 46.47
CA ALA A 108 -43.97 -1.13 46.56
C ALA A 108 -42.81 -0.80 45.62
N GLY A 109 -42.94 0.20 44.75
CA GLY A 109 -41.91 0.64 43.80
C GLY A 109 -41.80 -0.22 42.53
N ALA A 110 -42.87 -0.92 42.16
CA ALA A 110 -42.95 -1.58 40.86
C ALA A 110 -43.17 -0.57 39.73
N VAL A 111 -43.09 -1.05 38.48
CA VAL A 111 -43.44 -0.31 37.27
C VAL A 111 -44.67 -0.98 36.65
N MET A 112 -45.62 -0.18 36.18
CA MET A 112 -46.86 -0.66 35.56
C MET A 112 -47.05 -0.14 34.15
N GLU A 113 -47.80 -0.87 33.33
CA GLU A 113 -48.20 -0.45 31.97
C GLU A 113 -49.09 0.81 31.94
N SER A 114 -49.62 1.23 33.09
CA SER A 114 -50.36 2.49 33.26
C SER A 114 -49.47 3.70 33.57
N ASP A 115 -48.16 3.51 33.77
CA ASP A 115 -47.25 4.60 34.11
C ASP A 115 -47.06 5.56 32.93
N ALA A 116 -47.57 6.78 33.08
CA ALA A 116 -47.44 7.84 32.08
C ALA A 116 -46.15 8.67 32.21
N THR A 117 -45.30 8.37 33.20
CA THR A 117 -44.07 9.14 33.47
C THR A 117 -43.00 8.28 34.15
N THR A 118 -41.74 8.52 33.80
CA THR A 118 -40.57 7.89 34.41
C THR A 118 -40.00 8.69 35.60
N ALA A 119 -40.60 9.82 35.98
CA ALA A 119 -40.04 10.74 36.98
C ALA A 119 -39.83 10.13 38.38
N SER A 120 -40.64 9.12 38.75
CA SER A 120 -40.48 8.35 40.00
C SER A 120 -39.58 7.12 39.85
N MET A 121 -39.27 6.71 38.62
CA MET A 121 -38.54 5.49 38.33
C MET A 121 -37.04 5.71 38.57
N SER A 122 -36.54 5.29 39.73
CA SER A 122 -35.16 5.54 40.14
C SER A 122 -34.08 4.89 39.27
N PHE A 123 -34.44 4.04 38.29
CA PHE A 123 -33.53 3.49 37.29
C PHE A 123 -33.49 4.29 35.97
N VAL A 124 -34.41 5.25 35.80
CA VAL A 124 -34.42 6.19 34.67
C VAL A 124 -33.78 7.51 35.12
N VAL A 125 -32.98 8.13 34.26
CA VAL A 125 -32.35 9.44 34.50
C VAL A 125 -32.74 10.40 33.38
N ASP A 126 -33.04 11.64 33.76
CA ASP A 126 -33.35 12.74 32.84
C ASP A 126 -32.25 13.80 32.97
N GLU A 127 -31.31 13.82 32.03
CA GLU A 127 -30.08 14.63 32.05
C GLU A 127 -29.60 14.93 30.62
N ASP A 128 -29.84 16.15 30.14
CA ASP A 128 -29.58 16.58 28.74
C ASP A 128 -28.12 16.43 28.28
N ASP A 129 -27.17 16.48 29.21
CA ASP A 129 -25.73 16.42 28.92
C ASP A 129 -25.11 15.02 29.18
N MET A 130 -25.90 14.07 29.69
CA MET A 130 -25.49 12.69 30.00
C MET A 130 -24.29 12.59 30.98
N THR A 131 -23.98 13.64 31.75
CA THR A 131 -22.78 13.75 32.62
C THR A 131 -22.65 12.63 33.65
N SER A 132 -23.75 12.03 34.10
CA SER A 132 -23.75 11.07 35.20
C SER A 132 -23.08 9.72 34.86
N ASP A 133 -23.02 9.33 33.58
CA ASP A 133 -22.39 8.10 33.06
C ASP A 133 -22.62 6.83 33.93
N LEU A 134 -23.89 6.58 34.29
CA LEU A 134 -24.25 5.50 35.22
C LEU A 134 -24.61 4.19 34.49
N ASP A 135 -23.75 3.17 34.66
CA ASP A 135 -23.90 1.80 34.15
C ASP A 135 -25.17 1.04 34.61
N THR A 136 -25.86 1.58 35.62
CA THR A 136 -27.09 1.02 36.23
C THR A 136 -28.35 1.81 35.91
N LYS A 137 -28.27 2.81 35.01
CA LYS A 137 -29.41 3.69 34.65
C LYS A 137 -29.66 3.68 33.15
N VAL A 138 -30.91 3.98 32.78
CA VAL A 138 -31.30 4.26 31.39
C VAL A 138 -31.67 5.74 31.26
N PRO A 139 -31.22 6.44 30.21
CA PRO A 139 -31.63 7.83 29.97
C PRO A 139 -33.07 7.90 29.46
N THR A 140 -33.74 9.05 29.59
CA THR A 140 -35.00 9.29 28.87
C THR A 140 -34.75 9.49 27.36
N GLN A 141 -35.80 9.36 26.56
CA GLN A 141 -35.76 9.77 25.14
C GLN A 141 -35.45 11.26 24.96
N GLN A 142 -35.82 12.09 25.94
CA GLN A 142 -35.57 13.53 25.89
C GLN A 142 -34.07 13.81 26.08
N SER A 143 -33.42 13.15 27.04
CA SER A 143 -31.99 13.31 27.33
C SER A 143 -31.12 12.87 26.17
N VAL A 144 -31.40 11.68 25.62
CA VAL A 144 -30.69 11.18 24.42
C VAL A 144 -30.84 12.13 23.24
N LYS A 145 -32.03 12.72 23.04
CA LYS A 145 -32.26 13.68 21.97
C LYS A 145 -31.49 14.98 22.20
N ALA A 146 -31.52 15.54 23.41
CA ALA A 146 -30.82 16.78 23.75
C ALA A 146 -29.31 16.64 23.58
N TYR A 147 -28.74 15.55 24.10
CA TYR A 147 -27.32 15.22 23.94
C TYR A 147 -26.92 15.07 22.47
N VAL A 148 -27.65 14.26 21.70
CA VAL A 148 -27.35 14.04 20.27
C VAL A 148 -27.52 15.33 19.46
N ASP A 149 -28.57 16.12 19.69
CA ASP A 149 -28.75 17.40 19.01
C ASP A 149 -27.60 18.38 19.29
N ALA A 150 -27.11 18.44 20.54
CA ALA A 150 -26.00 19.29 20.94
C ALA A 150 -24.67 18.86 20.31
N GLU A 151 -24.33 17.56 20.38
CA GLU A 151 -23.12 17.00 19.77
C GLU A 151 -23.14 17.15 18.24
N VAL A 152 -24.28 16.86 17.58
CA VAL A 152 -24.43 17.02 16.12
C VAL A 152 -24.35 18.49 15.72
N ALA A 153 -24.96 19.42 16.48
CA ALA A 153 -24.84 20.85 16.19
C ALA A 153 -23.39 21.35 16.32
N SER A 154 -22.64 20.87 17.32
CA SER A 154 -21.22 21.16 17.52
C SER A 154 -20.35 20.64 16.37
N ALA A 155 -20.61 19.39 15.94
CA ALA A 155 -19.93 18.77 14.81
C ALA A 155 -20.20 19.50 13.49
N VAL A 156 -21.48 19.79 13.17
CA VAL A 156 -21.87 20.49 11.93
C VAL A 156 -21.35 21.93 11.90
N ALA A 157 -21.31 22.63 13.04
CA ALA A 157 -20.71 23.97 13.13
C ALA A 157 -19.17 23.98 12.92
N SER A 158 -18.54 22.80 12.99
CA SER A 158 -17.10 22.60 12.80
C SER A 158 -16.76 21.92 11.45
N GLU A 159 -17.76 21.57 10.64
CA GLU A 159 -17.59 20.79 9.41
C GLU A 159 -17.40 21.68 8.17
N MET A 160 -16.38 21.37 7.38
CA MET A 160 -16.09 22.04 6.12
C MET A 160 -17.04 21.51 5.03
N THR A 161 -18.04 22.31 4.65
CA THR A 161 -19.11 21.88 3.73
C THR A 161 -18.79 22.31 2.30
N TYR A 162 -18.60 21.38 1.36
CA TYR A 162 -18.44 21.74 -0.05
C TYR A 162 -19.77 22.12 -0.71
N LYS A 163 -19.90 23.39 -1.09
CA LYS A 163 -21.09 24.01 -1.67
C LYS A 163 -21.08 24.03 -3.21
N GLY A 164 -19.96 23.69 -3.84
CA GLY A 164 -19.83 23.54 -5.29
C GLY A 164 -18.91 24.57 -5.93
N SER A 165 -19.22 24.92 -7.18
CA SER A 165 -18.46 25.88 -7.97
C SER A 165 -18.83 27.34 -7.65
N TYR A 166 -17.85 28.24 -7.75
CA TYR A 166 -18.04 29.69 -7.81
C TYR A 166 -17.55 30.23 -9.17
N ASP A 167 -18.32 31.14 -9.74
CA ASP A 167 -17.98 31.94 -10.93
C ASP A 167 -17.80 33.39 -10.47
N ALA A 168 -16.54 33.85 -10.43
CA ALA A 168 -16.18 35.17 -9.94
C ALA A 168 -16.42 36.28 -10.98
N ALA A 169 -16.64 35.95 -12.25
CA ALA A 169 -16.97 36.94 -13.28
C ALA A 169 -18.45 37.35 -13.21
N THR A 170 -19.30 36.47 -12.67
CA THR A 170 -20.75 36.71 -12.52
C THR A 170 -21.23 36.73 -11.06
N ASN A 171 -20.32 36.58 -10.08
CA ASN A 171 -20.63 36.41 -8.65
C ASN A 171 -21.75 35.37 -8.46
N THR A 172 -21.51 34.14 -8.92
CA THR A 172 -22.51 33.05 -8.92
C THR A 172 -21.94 31.78 -8.26
N PRO A 173 -22.55 31.26 -7.18
CA PRO A 173 -23.63 31.87 -6.39
C PRO A 173 -23.22 33.25 -5.82
N ASP A 174 -24.18 34.10 -5.48
CA ASP A 174 -23.88 35.41 -4.91
C ASP A 174 -23.24 35.23 -3.51
N LEU A 175 -21.98 35.67 -3.39
CA LEU A 175 -21.17 35.64 -2.16
C LEU A 175 -20.77 37.04 -1.68
N ASP A 176 -21.24 38.11 -2.32
CA ASP A 176 -20.76 39.49 -2.15
C ASP A 176 -21.93 40.48 -1.98
N THR A 177 -22.76 40.62 -3.01
CA THR A 177 -23.73 41.71 -3.14
C THR A 177 -25.03 41.49 -2.38
N THR A 178 -25.59 40.29 -2.46
CA THR A 178 -26.76 39.82 -1.72
C THR A 178 -26.56 38.34 -1.38
N PRO A 179 -25.64 38.05 -0.45
CA PRO A 179 -25.10 36.70 -0.30
C PRO A 179 -26.16 35.65 0.00
N VAL A 180 -25.98 34.45 -0.57
CA VAL A 180 -26.75 33.27 -0.14
C VAL A 180 -26.46 32.95 1.33
N SER A 181 -27.28 32.13 1.99
CA SER A 181 -27.06 31.79 3.41
C SER A 181 -25.75 31.02 3.60
N ILE A 182 -24.72 31.73 4.05
CA ILE A 182 -23.38 31.21 4.34
C ILE A 182 -23.31 30.67 5.76
N ALA A 183 -22.76 29.46 5.90
CA ALA A 183 -22.35 28.89 7.17
C ALA A 183 -20.81 28.95 7.30
N LEU A 184 -20.32 28.98 8.55
CA LEU A 184 -18.90 28.77 8.84
C LEU A 184 -18.45 27.45 8.20
N GLY A 185 -17.31 27.46 7.51
CA GLY A 185 -16.76 26.28 6.85
C GLY A 185 -17.34 25.97 5.46
N ASP A 186 -18.27 26.78 4.93
CA ASP A 186 -18.72 26.66 3.54
C ASP A 186 -17.54 26.84 2.56
N MET A 187 -17.34 25.86 1.67
CA MET A 187 -16.27 25.83 0.68
C MET A 187 -16.82 25.91 -0.75
N TYR A 188 -16.18 26.70 -1.60
CA TYR A 188 -16.45 26.75 -3.04
C TYR A 188 -15.14 26.65 -3.84
N THR A 189 -15.19 26.00 -5.01
CA THR A 189 -14.06 25.98 -5.96
C THR A 189 -14.30 27.01 -7.06
N VAL A 190 -13.35 27.92 -7.27
CA VAL A 190 -13.41 28.94 -8.31
C VAL A 190 -13.22 28.28 -9.67
N THR A 191 -14.22 28.42 -10.54
CA THR A 191 -14.25 27.84 -11.89
C THR A 191 -14.08 28.87 -13.00
N VAL A 192 -14.32 30.14 -12.70
CA VAL A 192 -14.09 31.30 -13.58
C VAL A 192 -13.43 32.39 -12.74
N ALA A 193 -12.32 32.95 -13.24
CA ALA A 193 -11.57 34.00 -12.57
C ALA A 193 -12.31 35.35 -12.58
N GLY A 194 -12.03 36.19 -11.58
CA GLY A 194 -12.70 37.45 -11.34
C GLY A 194 -12.33 37.99 -9.96
N ASP A 195 -13.19 38.80 -9.37
CA ASP A 195 -12.98 39.37 -8.03
C ASP A 195 -14.02 38.84 -7.04
N LEU A 196 -13.61 38.65 -5.77
CA LEU A 196 -14.49 38.51 -4.62
C LEU A 196 -14.33 39.78 -3.76
N TYR A 197 -15.38 40.61 -3.70
CA TYR A 197 -15.29 42.01 -3.25
C TYR A 197 -14.23 42.81 -4.00
N SER A 198 -13.07 43.00 -3.38
CA SER A 198 -11.92 43.73 -3.91
C SER A 198 -10.68 42.84 -4.11
N THR A 199 -10.80 41.54 -3.85
CA THR A 199 -9.69 40.59 -3.94
C THR A 199 -9.79 39.77 -5.23
N PRO A 200 -8.80 39.83 -6.14
CA PRO A 200 -8.79 39.01 -7.34
C PRO A 200 -8.53 37.54 -7.01
N ILE A 201 -9.29 36.64 -7.63
CA ILE A 201 -9.18 35.19 -7.48
C ILE A 201 -9.14 34.51 -8.86
N VAL A 202 -8.45 33.37 -8.93
CA VAL A 202 -8.18 32.64 -10.19
C VAL A 202 -8.86 31.27 -10.23
N VAL A 203 -8.99 30.71 -11.43
CA VAL A 203 -9.55 29.37 -11.62
C VAL A 203 -8.70 28.34 -10.88
N GLY A 204 -9.34 27.52 -10.06
CA GLY A 204 -8.69 26.53 -9.21
C GLY A 204 -8.51 26.95 -7.74
N ASP A 205 -8.70 28.23 -7.41
CA ASP A 205 -8.75 28.68 -6.01
C ASP A 205 -9.90 27.99 -5.26
N THR A 206 -9.69 27.77 -3.97
CA THR A 206 -10.74 27.29 -3.06
C THR A 206 -11.02 28.37 -2.02
N ILE A 207 -12.24 28.91 -2.04
CA ILE A 207 -12.69 29.93 -1.09
C ILE A 207 -13.48 29.28 0.03
N ILE A 208 -13.25 29.76 1.25
CA ILE A 208 -13.72 29.18 2.51
C ILE A 208 -14.33 30.29 3.37
N ALA A 209 -15.56 30.10 3.83
CA ALA A 209 -16.17 31.00 4.80
C ALA A 209 -15.56 30.79 6.20
N ASN A 210 -14.92 31.82 6.75
CA ASN A 210 -14.31 31.83 8.08
C ASN A 210 -15.26 32.36 9.18
N THR A 211 -16.45 32.80 8.80
CA THR A 211 -17.57 33.17 9.68
C THR A 211 -18.90 32.74 9.03
N ALA A 212 -20.01 32.80 9.78
CA ALA A 212 -21.35 32.60 9.23
C ALA A 212 -21.92 33.90 8.63
N SER A 213 -21.09 34.64 7.91
CA SER A 213 -21.43 35.87 7.19
C SER A 213 -20.59 36.01 5.93
N ALA A 214 -21.03 36.90 5.06
CA ALA A 214 -20.34 37.26 3.82
C ALA A 214 -20.08 38.76 3.85
N GLY A 215 -19.00 39.15 4.52
CA GLY A 215 -18.39 40.46 4.45
C GLY A 215 -16.98 40.40 3.86
N ASP A 216 -16.46 41.57 3.49
CA ASP A 216 -15.07 41.72 3.08
C ASP A 216 -14.12 41.35 4.24
N GLY A 217 -13.32 40.30 4.06
CA GLY A 217 -12.48 39.69 5.10
C GLY A 217 -13.08 38.50 5.84
N ASP A 218 -14.34 38.10 5.60
CA ASP A 218 -14.93 36.86 6.16
C ASP A 218 -14.46 35.59 5.42
N TRP A 219 -13.71 35.74 4.32
CA TRP A 219 -13.32 34.66 3.42
C TRP A 219 -11.83 34.34 3.48
N VAL A 220 -11.49 33.06 3.58
CA VAL A 220 -10.14 32.53 3.40
C VAL A 220 -10.00 31.99 1.98
N ILE A 221 -9.05 32.52 1.23
CA ILE A 221 -8.73 32.05 -0.13
C ILE A 221 -7.51 31.12 -0.03
N VAL A 222 -7.74 29.83 -0.30
CA VAL A 222 -6.67 28.86 -0.53
C VAL A 222 -6.35 28.90 -2.01
N ALA A 223 -5.24 29.53 -2.37
CA ALA A 223 -4.79 29.64 -3.75
C ALA A 223 -4.66 28.25 -4.39
N GLY A 224 -5.28 28.08 -5.56
CA GLY A 224 -5.07 26.90 -6.38
C GLY A 224 -3.62 26.88 -6.87
N ASP A 225 -3.07 25.68 -7.12
CA ASP A 225 -1.75 25.57 -7.73
C ASP A 225 -1.80 26.04 -9.20
N SER A 226 -1.58 27.35 -9.35
CA SER A 226 -1.37 28.05 -10.60
C SER A 226 -0.11 28.88 -10.51
N VAL A 227 1.03 28.19 -10.33
CA VAL A 227 2.34 28.74 -10.74
C VAL A 227 2.35 28.86 -12.27
N THR A 228 1.64 29.88 -12.76
CA THR A 228 1.51 30.28 -14.17
C THR A 228 2.51 31.37 -14.53
N ASP A 229 3.05 32.08 -13.53
CA ASP A 229 4.22 32.94 -13.62
C ASP A 229 5.35 32.36 -12.75
N HIS A 230 6.56 32.22 -13.31
CA HIS A 230 7.76 31.86 -12.57
C HIS A 230 8.06 32.80 -11.38
N ASN A 231 7.64 34.06 -11.44
CA ASN A 231 7.78 35.00 -10.33
C ASN A 231 7.01 34.59 -9.06
N ALA A 232 5.99 33.73 -9.18
CA ALA A 232 5.22 33.20 -8.06
C ALA A 232 5.94 32.05 -7.32
N LEU A 233 7.03 31.51 -7.88
CA LEU A 233 7.88 30.56 -7.17
C LEU A 233 8.63 31.28 -6.03
N THR A 234 8.23 31.00 -4.79
CA THR A 234 9.03 31.39 -3.62
C THR A 234 10.44 30.80 -3.74
N ASN A 235 11.47 31.64 -3.55
CA ASN A 235 12.84 31.27 -3.91
C ASN A 235 13.32 30.03 -3.13
N ILE A 236 13.41 28.88 -3.82
CA ILE A 236 13.90 27.61 -3.27
C ILE A 236 15.45 27.56 -3.20
N GLY A 237 16.11 28.71 -3.36
CA GLY A 237 17.57 28.87 -3.41
C GLY A 237 18.00 30.30 -3.04
N THR A 238 19.31 30.54 -3.03
CA THR A 238 19.90 31.80 -2.52
C THR A 238 19.82 32.99 -3.49
N ASN A 239 19.55 32.74 -4.77
CA ASN A 239 19.36 33.79 -5.77
C ASN A 239 17.87 34.02 -5.97
N THR A 240 17.45 35.28 -5.98
CA THR A 240 16.07 35.66 -6.31
C THR A 240 15.83 35.62 -7.82
N HIS A 241 14.57 35.50 -8.26
CA HIS A 241 14.20 35.65 -9.68
C HIS A 241 14.79 36.93 -10.29
N ALA A 242 14.64 38.07 -9.61
CA ALA A 242 15.25 39.34 -10.06
C ALA A 242 16.78 39.26 -10.25
N GLN A 243 17.51 38.49 -9.43
CA GLN A 243 18.95 38.26 -9.62
C GLN A 243 19.25 37.33 -10.80
N ILE A 244 18.41 36.32 -11.04
CA ILE A 244 18.53 35.39 -12.17
C ILE A 244 18.20 36.11 -13.49
N ASP A 245 17.12 36.89 -13.54
CA ASP A 245 16.73 37.69 -14.70
C ASP A 245 17.78 38.76 -15.02
N THR A 246 18.32 39.42 -13.98
CA THR A 246 19.44 40.36 -14.14
C THR A 246 20.67 39.65 -14.70
N HIS A 247 20.96 38.40 -14.30
CA HIS A 247 22.07 37.64 -14.84
C HIS A 247 21.81 37.19 -16.29
N ILE A 248 20.61 36.73 -16.65
CA ILE A 248 20.29 36.32 -18.03
C ILE A 248 20.27 37.53 -18.98
N ALA A 249 19.84 38.70 -18.49
CA ALA A 249 19.88 39.97 -19.24
C ALA A 249 21.26 40.64 -19.26
N ASP A 250 22.24 40.14 -18.50
CA ASP A 250 23.58 40.71 -18.43
C ASP A 250 24.39 40.37 -19.69
N ALA A 251 24.39 41.31 -20.64
CA ALA A 251 25.15 41.24 -21.88
C ALA A 251 26.69 41.23 -21.70
N THR A 252 27.21 41.30 -20.46
CA THR A 252 28.65 41.10 -20.17
C THR A 252 29.00 39.65 -19.82
N THR A 253 28.00 38.83 -19.45
CA THR A 253 28.17 37.38 -19.23
C THR A 253 27.50 36.54 -20.32
N HIS A 254 26.36 36.99 -20.87
CA HIS A 254 25.65 36.32 -21.97
C HIS A 254 25.76 37.10 -23.27
N PHE A 255 26.75 36.74 -24.09
CA PHE A 255 26.93 37.34 -25.41
C PHE A 255 26.00 36.70 -26.45
N THR A 256 25.26 37.52 -27.20
CA THR A 256 24.65 37.06 -28.46
C THR A 256 25.74 36.75 -29.48
N GLN A 257 25.47 35.89 -30.46
CA GLN A 257 26.46 35.48 -31.47
C GLN A 257 27.11 36.68 -32.20
N ALA A 258 26.37 37.77 -32.41
CA ALA A 258 26.87 39.00 -33.03
C ALA A 258 27.71 39.89 -32.09
N GLY A 259 27.63 39.68 -30.77
CA GLY A 259 28.43 40.39 -29.75
C GLY A 259 29.81 39.78 -29.51
N ILE A 260 30.09 38.58 -30.03
CA ILE A 260 31.40 37.93 -29.95
C ILE A 260 32.34 38.56 -30.98
N SER A 261 32.94 39.69 -30.62
CA SER A 261 34.05 40.30 -31.35
C SER A 261 35.37 39.78 -30.77
N ILE A 262 36.18 39.13 -31.61
CA ILE A 262 37.57 38.77 -31.29
C ILE A 262 38.46 39.71 -32.09
N THR A 263 39.16 40.62 -31.41
CA THR A 263 40.16 41.50 -32.02
C THR A 263 41.50 40.78 -32.16
N GLU A 264 42.36 41.23 -33.09
CA GLU A 264 43.69 40.65 -33.29
C GLU A 264 44.53 40.62 -31.99
N SER A 265 44.36 41.61 -31.11
CA SER A 265 45.02 41.64 -29.81
C SER A 265 44.55 40.54 -28.84
N GLN A 266 43.37 39.95 -29.04
CA GLN A 266 42.84 38.83 -28.24
C GLN A 266 43.32 37.45 -28.72
N VAL A 267 43.99 37.38 -29.88
CA VAL A 267 44.58 36.15 -30.45
C VAL A 267 46.07 36.31 -30.82
N SER A 268 46.69 37.38 -30.32
CA SER A 268 48.09 37.75 -30.62
C SER A 268 49.12 36.73 -30.12
N ASP A 269 48.74 35.84 -29.20
CA ASP A 269 49.55 34.74 -28.67
C ASP A 269 49.55 33.49 -29.57
N MET A 270 48.67 33.44 -30.59
CA MET A 270 48.63 32.35 -31.57
C MET A 270 49.75 32.41 -32.64
N GLY A 271 50.62 33.42 -32.58
CA GLY A 271 51.88 33.50 -33.33
C GLY A 271 51.82 34.34 -34.62
N ASN A 272 52.95 34.39 -35.34
CA ASN A 272 53.07 35.16 -36.58
C ASN A 272 52.24 34.52 -37.71
N TYR A 273 51.11 35.13 -38.05
CA TYR A 273 50.31 34.74 -39.19
C TYR A 273 51.03 35.07 -40.52
N LEU A 274 51.11 34.09 -41.42
CA LEU A 274 51.73 34.25 -42.72
C LEU A 274 50.68 34.81 -43.72
N GLU A 275 50.50 36.13 -43.72
CA GLU A 275 49.34 36.80 -44.34
C GLU A 275 49.23 36.64 -45.87
N SER A 276 50.32 36.32 -46.60
CA SER A 276 50.25 35.94 -48.02
C SER A 276 51.49 35.19 -48.52
N LEU A 277 51.28 34.33 -49.53
CA LEU A 277 52.32 33.64 -50.30
C LEU A 277 52.67 34.34 -51.64
N THR A 278 51.97 35.41 -52.03
CA THR A 278 52.22 36.09 -53.32
C THR A 278 53.30 37.15 -53.18
N GLY A 279 54.50 36.88 -53.72
CA GLY A 279 55.64 37.83 -53.75
C GLY A 279 56.82 37.47 -52.85
N GLN A 280 56.80 36.29 -52.20
CA GLN A 280 57.95 35.74 -51.49
C GLN A 280 59.07 35.39 -52.49
N SER A 281 60.30 35.85 -52.25
CA SER A 281 61.49 35.41 -52.99
C SER A 281 62.15 34.23 -52.29
N ILE A 282 62.90 33.40 -53.01
CA ILE A 282 63.72 32.33 -52.41
C ILE A 282 64.76 32.90 -51.42
N ASN A 283 65.13 34.18 -51.59
CA ASN A 283 65.99 34.96 -50.70
C ASN A 283 65.46 35.06 -49.25
N ASN A 284 64.19 34.74 -49.02
CA ASN A 284 63.57 34.75 -47.69
C ASN A 284 63.81 33.44 -46.93
N LEU A 285 64.40 32.42 -47.58
CA LEU A 285 64.89 31.20 -46.95
C LEU A 285 66.30 31.45 -46.40
N GLY A 286 66.49 31.30 -45.09
CA GLY A 286 67.75 31.66 -44.41
C GLY A 286 68.97 30.80 -44.76
N ASP A 287 68.76 29.68 -45.44
CA ASP A 287 69.77 28.71 -45.91
C ASP A 287 70.14 28.88 -47.40
N VAL A 288 69.61 29.90 -48.08
CA VAL A 288 69.88 30.20 -49.49
C VAL A 288 70.66 31.52 -49.60
N ASP A 289 71.77 31.52 -50.35
CA ASP A 289 72.53 32.72 -50.69
C ASP A 289 72.55 32.93 -52.21
N VAL A 290 71.90 33.99 -52.65
CA VAL A 290 71.65 34.24 -54.08
C VAL A 290 72.66 35.17 -54.74
N GLY A 291 73.66 35.70 -54.01
CA GLY A 291 74.75 36.53 -54.55
C GLY A 291 74.30 37.77 -55.34
N ALA A 292 73.99 37.60 -56.63
CA ALA A 292 73.22 38.52 -57.45
C ALA A 292 72.17 37.71 -58.24
N SER A 293 70.91 38.16 -58.23
CA SER A 293 69.69 37.49 -58.76
C SER A 293 69.93 36.31 -59.74
N PRO A 294 69.70 35.05 -59.32
CA PRO A 294 69.93 33.88 -60.16
C PRO A 294 69.03 33.92 -61.39
N ASN A 295 69.60 33.56 -62.54
CA ASN A 295 68.88 33.52 -63.80
C ASN A 295 68.01 32.25 -63.88
N THR A 296 67.05 32.22 -64.80
CA THR A 296 66.03 31.15 -64.93
C THR A 296 66.59 29.73 -65.19
N PHE A 297 67.91 29.59 -65.39
CA PHE A 297 68.59 28.32 -65.67
C PHE A 297 69.88 28.09 -64.87
N ASP A 298 70.18 28.93 -63.88
CA ASP A 298 71.33 28.68 -63.01
C ASP A 298 71.02 27.58 -62.00
N MET A 299 72.04 26.83 -61.59
CA MET A 299 71.90 25.74 -60.62
C MET A 299 72.39 26.18 -59.25
N MET A 300 71.50 26.12 -58.26
CA MET A 300 71.87 26.27 -56.85
C MET A 300 72.65 25.02 -56.41
N ILE A 301 73.84 25.20 -55.84
CA ILE A 301 74.67 24.11 -55.33
C ILE A 301 74.98 24.37 -53.86
N TYR A 302 74.83 23.32 -53.04
CA TYR A 302 75.09 23.41 -51.60
C TYR A 302 76.60 23.47 -51.33
N GLN A 303 77.07 24.60 -50.81
CA GLN A 303 78.48 24.82 -50.52
C GLN A 303 78.77 24.48 -49.06
N GLY A 304 79.39 23.31 -48.83
CA GLY A 304 79.67 22.81 -47.49
C GLY A 304 80.58 23.71 -46.62
N GLY A 305 81.27 24.69 -47.23
CA GLY A 305 82.07 25.68 -46.51
C GLY A 305 81.27 26.84 -45.90
N THR A 306 80.15 27.23 -46.52
CA THR A 306 79.27 28.31 -46.05
C THR A 306 77.98 27.79 -45.40
N GLY A 307 77.64 26.52 -45.65
CA GLY A 307 76.44 25.87 -45.12
C GLY A 307 75.15 26.31 -45.82
N LYS A 308 75.26 26.91 -47.01
CA LYS A 308 74.15 27.48 -47.77
C LYS A 308 74.07 26.90 -49.18
N TRP A 309 72.91 27.03 -49.80
CA TRP A 309 72.74 26.89 -51.25
C TRP A 309 73.19 28.17 -51.95
N GLU A 310 74.25 28.11 -52.74
CA GLU A 310 74.81 29.24 -53.49
C GLU A 310 74.51 29.14 -54.98
N ASP A 311 74.33 30.28 -55.63
CA ASP A 311 74.16 30.36 -57.08
C ASP A 311 75.49 30.17 -57.82
N MET A 312 75.58 29.15 -58.67
CA MET A 312 76.71 28.92 -59.57
C MET A 312 76.40 29.43 -60.98
N GLY A 313 76.45 30.77 -61.12
CA GLY A 313 76.08 31.49 -62.33
C GLY A 313 76.64 30.92 -63.64
N SER A 314 75.78 30.97 -64.66
CA SER A 314 75.94 30.39 -66.00
C SER A 314 77.37 30.28 -66.56
N GLN A 315 77.69 29.09 -67.10
CA GLN A 315 78.78 28.74 -68.05
C GLN A 315 80.06 28.02 -67.55
N THR A 316 80.26 27.73 -66.26
CA THR A 316 81.55 27.16 -65.79
C THR A 316 81.63 25.63 -65.66
N PHE A 317 80.52 24.90 -65.52
CA PHE A 317 80.57 23.48 -65.12
C PHE A 317 81.08 22.52 -66.21
N PHE A 318 80.71 22.71 -67.48
CA PHE A 318 80.93 21.71 -68.54
C PHE A 318 82.20 21.90 -69.40
N ASN A 319 82.89 23.03 -69.31
CA ASN A 319 83.88 23.44 -70.33
C ASN A 319 85.37 23.18 -69.99
N SER A 320 85.71 22.66 -68.79
CA SER A 320 87.12 22.45 -68.41
C SER A 320 87.46 21.08 -67.80
N HIS A 321 86.53 20.12 -67.84
CA HIS A 321 86.64 18.85 -67.13
C HIS A 321 86.46 17.66 -68.09
N GLY A 322 87.57 17.05 -68.50
CA GLY A 322 87.56 15.81 -69.29
C GLY A 322 87.14 14.59 -68.44
N ILE A 323 87.03 13.41 -69.05
CA ILE A 323 86.56 12.18 -68.37
C ILE A 323 87.36 11.81 -67.11
N SER A 324 88.63 12.25 -67.01
CA SER A 324 89.49 12.10 -65.83
C SER A 324 89.15 13.04 -64.65
N ALA A 325 88.09 13.84 -64.77
CA ALA A 325 87.58 14.71 -63.71
C ALA A 325 86.36 14.10 -62.99
N PHE A 326 85.79 13.01 -63.51
CA PHE A 326 84.85 12.21 -62.73
C PHE A 326 85.61 11.52 -61.60
N PHE A 327 85.09 11.64 -60.37
CA PHE A 327 85.77 11.18 -59.16
C PHE A 327 86.00 9.66 -59.12
N ASP A 328 85.23 8.91 -59.90
CA ASP A 328 85.30 7.46 -60.03
C ASP A 328 86.20 7.01 -61.20
N VAL A 329 86.83 7.91 -61.95
CA VAL A 329 87.78 7.58 -63.04
C VAL A 329 89.21 7.86 -62.58
N SER A 330 90.09 6.87 -62.68
CA SER A 330 91.47 7.01 -62.20
C SER A 330 92.27 7.98 -63.06
N ASN A 331 92.92 8.97 -62.44
CA ASN A 331 93.78 9.96 -63.12
C ASN A 331 95.29 9.63 -63.06
N ASN A 332 95.67 8.53 -62.41
CA ASN A 332 97.03 8.29 -61.93
C ASN A 332 97.98 7.59 -62.94
N THR A 333 97.44 6.91 -63.96
CA THR A 333 98.20 6.00 -64.84
C THR A 333 98.11 6.33 -66.33
N GLN A 334 97.98 7.62 -66.65
CA GLN A 334 97.78 8.22 -68.00
C GLN A 334 96.31 8.35 -68.39
N ALA A 335 95.92 9.52 -68.91
CA ALA A 335 94.52 9.84 -69.22
C ALA A 335 93.97 8.86 -70.29
N PRO A 336 92.68 8.45 -70.23
CA PRO A 336 92.12 7.46 -71.14
C PRO A 336 92.30 7.86 -72.61
N ALA A 337 93.22 7.18 -73.29
CA ALA A 337 93.54 7.43 -74.69
C ALA A 337 92.54 6.71 -75.60
N ASN A 338 92.35 7.25 -76.81
CA ASN A 338 91.49 6.62 -77.81
C ASN A 338 91.94 5.17 -78.10
N GLY A 339 91.01 4.21 -78.02
CA GLY A 339 91.29 2.77 -78.15
C GLY A 339 91.52 2.03 -76.82
N THR A 340 91.51 2.71 -75.67
CA THR A 340 91.44 2.07 -74.34
C THR A 340 89.99 1.86 -73.89
N VAL A 341 89.75 0.87 -73.04
CA VAL A 341 88.46 0.64 -72.37
C VAL A 341 88.62 0.95 -70.90
N LEU A 342 87.70 1.75 -70.35
CA LEU A 342 87.61 1.93 -68.90
C LEU A 342 87.14 0.63 -68.27
N THR A 343 88.00 0.00 -67.47
CA THR A 343 87.70 -1.22 -66.72
C THR A 343 87.63 -0.87 -65.24
N TYR A 344 86.61 -1.37 -64.54
CA TYR A 344 86.46 -1.09 -63.13
C TYR A 344 87.48 -1.89 -62.30
N ASN A 345 88.36 -1.19 -61.59
CA ASN A 345 89.31 -1.80 -60.68
C ASN A 345 88.70 -1.87 -59.28
N SER A 346 88.26 -3.06 -58.88
CA SER A 346 87.64 -3.33 -57.59
C SER A 346 88.57 -3.15 -56.38
N SER A 347 89.89 -2.99 -56.59
CA SER A 347 90.84 -2.72 -55.51
C SER A 347 91.01 -1.22 -55.23
N THR A 348 90.91 -0.38 -56.26
CA THR A 348 90.97 1.09 -56.12
C THR A 348 89.58 1.74 -56.06
N PHE A 349 88.53 0.99 -56.41
CA PHE A 349 87.16 1.46 -56.62
C PHE A 349 87.02 2.49 -57.76
N LEU A 350 87.99 2.54 -58.68
CA LEU A 350 88.04 3.47 -59.80
C LEU A 350 88.00 2.73 -61.14
N TRP A 351 87.41 3.36 -62.15
CA TRP A 351 87.53 3.00 -63.55
C TRP A 351 88.91 3.41 -64.07
N GLU A 352 89.73 2.44 -64.46
CA GLU A 352 91.06 2.66 -65.01
C GLU A 352 91.11 2.36 -66.51
N ALA A 353 91.92 3.11 -67.26
CA ALA A 353 92.08 2.89 -68.69
C ALA A 353 92.92 1.63 -68.97
N THR A 354 92.30 0.58 -69.50
CA THR A 354 92.94 -0.72 -69.78
C THR A 354 92.89 -1.05 -71.26
N ALA A 355 93.89 -1.78 -71.77
CA ALA A 355 93.88 -2.30 -73.13
C ALA A 355 93.07 -3.63 -73.19
N PRO A 356 92.22 -3.84 -74.21
CA PRO A 356 91.23 -4.92 -74.20
C PRO A 356 91.78 -6.33 -74.49
N THR A 357 91.23 -7.34 -73.80
CA THR A 357 91.36 -8.80 -74.06
C THR A 357 89.97 -9.47 -73.87
N GLY A 358 89.50 -10.40 -74.71
CA GLY A 358 88.04 -10.67 -74.86
C GLY A 358 87.51 -12.12 -75.05
N GLY A 359 86.17 -12.25 -75.22
CA GLY A 359 85.37 -13.49 -75.42
C GLY A 359 84.31 -13.73 -74.33
N GLY A 360 83.17 -14.43 -74.49
CA GLY A 360 82.50 -15.12 -75.61
C GLY A 360 81.09 -15.67 -75.17
N GLY A 361 80.29 -16.33 -76.04
CA GLY A 361 78.94 -16.87 -75.69
C GLY A 361 78.51 -18.19 -76.38
N SER A 362 77.48 -18.88 -75.85
CA SER A 362 77.03 -20.24 -76.23
C SER A 362 75.78 -20.30 -77.15
N SER A 363 75.49 -21.46 -77.76
CA SER A 363 74.64 -21.61 -78.95
C SER A 363 73.50 -22.67 -78.92
N THR A 364 73.16 -23.26 -77.76
CA THR A 364 72.07 -24.26 -77.65
C THR A 364 71.19 -24.06 -76.40
N PHE A 365 69.90 -24.42 -76.48
CA PHE A 365 68.92 -24.22 -75.39
C PHE A 365 69.10 -25.13 -74.17
N VAL A 366 69.73 -26.30 -74.30
CA VAL A 366 69.97 -27.20 -73.15
C VAL A 366 71.03 -26.57 -72.25
N GLY A 367 70.67 -26.30 -70.99
CA GLY A 367 71.54 -25.62 -70.02
C GLY A 367 71.25 -24.14 -69.80
N LEU A 368 70.20 -23.59 -70.40
CA LEU A 368 69.67 -22.26 -70.05
C LEU A 368 68.75 -22.35 -68.83
N THR A 369 68.91 -21.41 -67.89
CA THR A 369 68.25 -21.41 -66.57
C THR A 369 66.73 -21.18 -66.60
N ASP A 370 66.12 -20.84 -67.74
CA ASP A 370 64.67 -20.66 -67.89
C ASP A 370 63.95 -21.87 -68.53
N THR A 371 64.67 -22.96 -68.83
CA THR A 371 64.10 -24.19 -69.40
C THR A 371 63.90 -25.30 -68.34
N PRO A 372 62.73 -25.97 -68.28
CA PRO A 372 62.52 -27.07 -67.34
C PRO A 372 63.42 -28.28 -67.62
N ALA A 373 63.96 -28.89 -66.55
CA ALA A 373 65.01 -29.90 -66.65
C ALA A 373 64.57 -31.27 -67.22
N ASP A 374 63.32 -31.70 -66.98
CA ASP A 374 62.82 -33.03 -67.35
C ASP A 374 61.43 -32.95 -68.03
N PHE A 375 61.30 -33.59 -69.20
CA PHE A 375 60.12 -33.50 -70.08
C PHE A 375 59.53 -34.90 -70.40
N ALA A 376 59.41 -35.75 -69.38
CA ALA A 376 59.21 -37.20 -69.56
C ALA A 376 57.74 -37.68 -69.72
N ALA A 377 56.73 -36.83 -69.54
CA ALA A 377 55.33 -37.28 -69.37
C ALA A 377 54.47 -37.30 -70.64
N ALA A 378 55.03 -37.04 -71.83
CA ALA A 378 54.24 -36.76 -73.03
C ALA A 378 54.82 -37.25 -74.37
N GLU A 379 55.63 -38.32 -74.39
CA GLU A 379 56.11 -38.94 -75.64
C GLU A 379 54.96 -39.21 -76.62
N GLY A 380 55.18 -38.88 -77.91
CA GLY A 380 54.18 -39.01 -78.98
C GLY A 380 53.16 -37.89 -79.10
N ASN A 381 53.14 -36.91 -78.17
CA ASN A 381 52.27 -35.74 -78.28
C ASN A 381 52.98 -34.54 -78.91
N PHE A 382 52.27 -33.78 -79.74
CA PHE A 382 52.72 -32.46 -80.16
C PHE A 382 52.29 -31.40 -79.13
N VAL A 383 53.15 -30.43 -78.87
CA VAL A 383 52.81 -29.26 -78.06
C VAL A 383 52.09 -28.24 -78.94
N LYS A 384 50.90 -27.82 -78.54
CA LYS A 384 50.19 -26.68 -79.12
C LYS A 384 49.88 -25.64 -78.05
N VAL A 385 49.66 -24.40 -78.46
CA VAL A 385 49.02 -23.41 -77.57
C VAL A 385 47.55 -23.81 -77.38
N ASN A 386 47.01 -23.65 -76.17
CA ASN A 386 45.59 -23.82 -75.91
C ASN A 386 44.76 -22.78 -76.69
N SER A 387 43.45 -23.03 -76.86
CA SER A 387 42.57 -22.12 -77.60
C SER A 387 42.43 -20.72 -76.97
N GLY A 388 42.85 -20.54 -75.71
CA GLY A 388 42.90 -19.25 -75.02
C GLY A 388 44.20 -18.46 -75.20
N GLY A 389 45.24 -19.03 -75.83
CA GLY A 389 46.55 -18.37 -75.98
C GLY A 389 47.40 -18.32 -74.69
N THR A 390 46.96 -18.92 -73.59
CA THR A 390 47.52 -18.71 -72.24
C THR A 390 48.41 -19.85 -71.72
N ALA A 391 48.38 -21.02 -72.36
CA ALA A 391 49.18 -22.16 -71.92
C ALA A 391 49.55 -23.08 -73.09
N LEU A 392 50.65 -23.81 -72.94
CA LEU A 392 51.01 -24.93 -73.81
C LEU A 392 50.31 -26.20 -73.32
N ILE A 393 49.74 -26.98 -74.24
CA ILE A 393 49.06 -28.24 -73.97
C ILE A 393 49.51 -29.32 -74.97
N TYR A 394 49.57 -30.56 -74.51
CA TYR A 394 49.92 -31.72 -75.33
C TYR A 394 48.68 -32.25 -76.07
N GLN A 395 48.84 -32.61 -77.34
CA GLN A 395 47.81 -33.32 -78.12
C GLN A 395 48.40 -34.57 -78.78
N ASN A 396 47.69 -35.70 -78.62
CA ASN A 396 48.14 -37.01 -79.09
C ASN A 396 48.06 -37.12 -80.62
N GLY A 397 49.11 -37.65 -81.25
CA GLY A 397 49.39 -37.51 -82.68
C GLY A 397 48.71 -38.49 -83.63
N LEU A 398 47.69 -39.24 -83.19
CA LEU A 398 47.04 -40.30 -84.00
C LEU A 398 45.54 -40.05 -84.19
N ASP A 399 45.21 -39.16 -85.13
CA ASP A 399 44.01 -39.34 -85.96
C ASP A 399 44.30 -38.81 -87.37
N GLY A 400 44.39 -39.72 -88.34
CA GLY A 400 45.02 -39.49 -89.64
C GLY A 400 44.11 -38.78 -90.67
N GLY A 401 43.97 -37.45 -90.55
CA GLY A 401 43.45 -36.60 -91.62
C GLY A 401 44.58 -36.00 -92.47
N SER A 402 44.50 -36.10 -93.80
CA SER A 402 45.53 -35.60 -94.72
C SER A 402 45.79 -34.10 -94.55
N PHE A 403 47.08 -33.73 -94.62
CA PHE A 403 47.51 -32.41 -95.08
C PHE A 403 47.22 -32.22 -96.58
#